data_AF-A0A958M1W9-F1
#
_entry.id   AF-A0A958M1W9-F1
#
_cell.length_a   1.000
_cell.length_b   1.000
_cell.length_c   1.000
_cell.angle_alpha   90.00
_cell.angle_beta   90.00
_cell.angle_gamma   90.00
#
_symmetry.space_group_name_H-M   'P 1'
#
loop_
_entity.id
_entity.type
_entity.pdbx_description
1 polymer ?
#
loop_
_entity_poly.entity_id
_entity_poly.type
_entity_poly.pdbx_seq_one_letter_code
_entity_poly.pdbx_strand_id
1 'polypeptide(L)'
;TLKGVKKGRAYYADGALVEEPFDFSLKNYFPIEAQNALLKRIIFPEAFPENQRFNLSKEQHQYLLESMHALPPQLGYDPEEFYDSYVKFFMFGDSTEPMPEHIKIYNKVGYAYGTLTDCAYIQDTKNNVDFMVTATILVNSDGIFNDDAYEYDEVGIPFLAQLGRELYQYELQRKR
;
A
#
# COMPACT_ATOMS: atom_id res chain seq x y z
N THR A 1 -1.90 -16.51 -20.28
CA THR A 1 -2.27 -15.09 -20.51
C THR A 1 -2.99 -14.56 -19.29
N LEU A 2 -2.68 -13.35 -18.84
CA LEU A 2 -3.40 -12.70 -17.73
C LEU A 2 -4.87 -12.47 -18.13
N LYS A 3 -5.79 -12.76 -17.22
CA LYS A 3 -7.23 -12.51 -17.43
C LYS A 3 -7.58 -11.07 -17.00
N GLY A 4 -8.59 -10.47 -17.62
CA GLY A 4 -9.08 -9.15 -17.21
C GLY A 4 -8.13 -7.99 -17.47
N VAL A 5 -7.28 -8.10 -18.50
CA VAL A 5 -6.33 -7.04 -18.91
C VAL A 5 -7.00 -5.86 -19.60
N LYS A 6 -8.21 -6.04 -20.14
CA LYS A 6 -9.03 -4.95 -20.68
C LYS A 6 -10.10 -4.57 -19.67
N LYS A 7 -10.18 -3.30 -19.29
CA LYS A 7 -11.05 -2.82 -18.20
C LYS A 7 -11.75 -1.51 -18.57
N GLY A 8 -12.87 -1.24 -17.89
CA GLY A 8 -13.64 -0.01 -18.08
C GLY A 8 -14.49 -0.02 -19.33
N ARG A 9 -15.21 1.07 -19.54
CA ARG A 9 -16.07 1.30 -20.70
C ARG A 9 -15.46 2.28 -21.71
N ALA A 10 -14.55 3.14 -21.27
CA ALA A 10 -13.87 4.12 -22.10
C ALA A 10 -12.54 4.54 -21.49
N TYR A 11 -11.75 5.28 -22.25
CA TYR A 11 -10.57 5.96 -21.72
C TYR A 11 -10.20 7.19 -22.55
N TYR A 12 -9.43 8.10 -21.97
CA TYR A 12 -8.81 9.19 -22.71
C TYR A 12 -7.44 8.80 -23.28
N ALA A 13 -7.24 9.12 -24.55
CA ALA A 13 -5.95 9.09 -25.23
C ALA A 13 -5.80 10.32 -26.11
N ASP A 14 -4.65 11.02 -25.99
CA ASP A 14 -4.35 12.24 -26.72
C ASP A 14 -5.47 13.30 -26.66
N GLY A 15 -6.13 13.40 -25.50
CA GLY A 15 -7.22 14.33 -25.24
C GLY A 15 -8.58 13.94 -25.82
N ALA A 16 -8.69 12.78 -26.49
CA ALA A 16 -9.93 12.27 -27.05
C ALA A 16 -10.47 11.09 -26.23
N LEU A 17 -11.80 11.03 -26.08
CA LEU A 17 -12.48 9.90 -25.47
C LEU A 17 -12.55 8.74 -26.48
N VAL A 18 -12.04 7.58 -26.08
CA VAL A 18 -12.14 6.33 -26.82
C VAL A 18 -13.15 5.43 -26.11
N GLU A 19 -14.26 5.11 -26.78
CA GLU A 19 -15.37 4.32 -26.21
C GLU A 19 -15.12 2.80 -26.29
N GLU A 20 -13.99 2.36 -25.75
CA GLU A 20 -13.68 0.94 -25.56
C GLU A 20 -12.92 0.68 -24.26
N PRO A 21 -12.85 -0.57 -23.78
CA PRO A 21 -12.07 -0.90 -22.58
C PRO A 21 -10.57 -0.60 -22.76
N PHE A 22 -9.95 0.04 -21.77
CA PHE A 22 -8.52 0.33 -21.76
C PHE A 22 -7.67 -0.94 -21.62
N ASP A 23 -6.60 -1.05 -22.41
CA ASP A 23 -5.72 -2.23 -22.46
C ASP A 23 -4.51 -2.08 -21.52
N PHE A 24 -4.47 -2.90 -20.46
CA PHE A 24 -3.39 -2.95 -19.48
C PHE A 24 -2.27 -3.93 -19.84
N SER A 25 -2.29 -4.58 -21.01
CA SER A 25 -1.29 -5.62 -21.36
C SER A 25 0.16 -5.15 -21.36
N LEU A 26 0.40 -3.86 -21.55
CA LEU A 26 1.73 -3.23 -21.50
C LEU A 26 2.03 -2.51 -20.17
N LYS A 27 1.13 -2.57 -19.19
CA LYS A 27 1.32 -1.96 -17.87
C LYS A 27 1.98 -2.95 -16.91
N ASN A 28 2.66 -2.42 -15.91
CA ASN A 28 3.29 -3.24 -14.87
C ASN A 28 2.22 -4.03 -14.10
N TYR A 29 2.53 -5.30 -13.81
CA TYR A 29 1.66 -6.18 -13.05
C TYR A 29 2.41 -6.77 -11.87
N PHE A 30 1.93 -6.52 -10.66
CA PHE A 30 2.48 -7.05 -9.42
C PHE A 30 1.35 -7.67 -8.58
N PRO A 31 1.11 -9.00 -8.67
CA PRO A 31 0.02 -9.66 -7.95
C PRO A 31 0.13 -9.53 -6.43
N ILE A 32 -1.00 -9.51 -5.73
CA ILE A 32 -1.06 -9.42 -4.26
C ILE A 32 -0.26 -10.55 -3.60
N GLU A 33 -0.31 -11.77 -4.15
CA GLU A 33 0.44 -12.91 -3.62
C GLU A 33 1.95 -12.65 -3.70
N ALA A 34 2.41 -12.05 -4.80
CA ALA A 34 3.82 -11.71 -4.99
C ALA A 34 4.24 -10.55 -4.08
N GLN A 35 3.40 -9.51 -3.93
CA GLN A 35 3.63 -8.40 -3.01
C GLN A 35 3.79 -8.89 -1.57
N ASN A 36 2.82 -9.67 -1.09
CA ASN A 36 2.83 -10.23 0.26
C ASN A 36 4.02 -11.19 0.47
N ALA A 37 4.34 -12.03 -0.52
CA ALA A 37 5.48 -12.94 -0.46
C ALA A 37 6.83 -12.21 -0.46
N LEU A 38 6.93 -11.09 -1.17
CA LEU A 38 8.10 -10.22 -1.17
C LEU A 38 8.27 -9.55 0.20
N LEU A 39 7.19 -8.96 0.74
CA LEU A 39 7.24 -8.28 2.03
C LEU A 39 7.61 -9.23 3.16
N LYS A 40 7.07 -10.47 3.17
CA LYS A 40 7.45 -11.50 4.15
C LYS A 40 8.94 -11.80 4.16
N ARG A 41 9.59 -11.85 2.99
CA ARG A 41 11.04 -12.08 2.87
C ARG A 41 11.87 -10.89 3.31
N ILE A 42 11.34 -9.68 3.16
CA ILE A 42 11.98 -8.46 3.67
C ILE A 42 11.84 -8.39 5.20
N ILE A 43 10.66 -8.59 5.74
CA ILE A 43 10.43 -8.43 7.19
C ILE A 43 10.99 -9.62 8.00
N PHE A 44 10.84 -10.85 7.48
CA PHE A 44 11.20 -12.09 8.17
C PHE A 44 12.12 -12.99 7.32
N PRO A 45 13.31 -12.52 6.91
CA PRO A 45 14.20 -13.29 6.03
C PRO A 45 14.57 -14.67 6.62
N GLU A 46 14.71 -14.75 7.95
CA GLU A 46 15.06 -15.99 8.65
C GLU A 46 13.96 -17.07 8.61
N ALA A 47 12.72 -16.70 8.29
CA ALA A 47 11.63 -17.66 8.12
C ALA A 47 11.70 -18.43 6.77
N PHE A 48 12.67 -18.10 5.91
CA PHE A 48 12.83 -18.69 4.58
C PHE A 48 14.20 -19.35 4.41
N PRO A 49 14.34 -20.40 3.57
CA PRO A 49 15.64 -20.94 3.19
C PRO A 49 16.50 -19.90 2.46
N GLU A 50 17.83 -19.98 2.59
CA GLU A 50 18.78 -18.99 2.01
C GLU A 50 18.56 -18.72 0.52
N ASN A 51 18.26 -19.76 -0.27
CA ASN A 51 18.01 -19.64 -1.72
C ASN A 51 16.70 -18.93 -2.09
N GLN A 52 15.86 -18.58 -1.10
CA GLN A 52 14.64 -17.81 -1.27
C GLN A 52 14.72 -16.42 -0.64
N ARG A 53 15.87 -16.03 -0.08
CA ARG A 53 16.09 -14.71 0.54
C ARG A 53 16.66 -13.75 -0.50
N PHE A 54 16.48 -12.44 -0.25
CA PHE A 54 17.22 -11.43 -0.99
C PHE A 54 18.69 -11.44 -0.54
N ASN A 55 19.60 -11.24 -1.47
CA ASN A 55 21.02 -11.10 -1.18
C ASN A 55 21.32 -9.65 -0.74
N LEU A 56 20.92 -9.30 0.48
CA LEU A 56 21.17 -8.00 1.12
C LEU A 56 22.22 -8.16 2.21
N SER A 57 23.16 -7.22 2.30
CA SER A 57 23.98 -7.10 3.52
C SER A 57 23.11 -6.72 4.71
N LYS A 58 23.64 -6.89 5.93
CA LYS A 58 22.92 -6.48 7.15
C LYS A 58 22.59 -4.98 7.13
N GLU A 59 23.53 -4.17 6.65
CA GLU A 59 23.40 -2.72 6.55
C GLU A 59 22.35 -2.32 5.50
N GLN A 60 22.32 -2.99 4.35
CA GLN A 60 21.31 -2.75 3.31
C GLN A 60 19.90 -3.16 3.78
N HIS A 61 19.79 -4.29 4.48
CA HIS A 61 18.53 -4.76 5.04
C HIS A 61 18.00 -3.81 6.12
N GLN A 62 18.87 -3.37 7.03
CA GLN A 62 18.53 -2.39 8.06
C GLN A 62 18.09 -1.06 7.44
N TYR A 63 18.85 -0.53 6.47
CA TYR A 63 18.50 0.71 5.77
C TYR A 63 17.14 0.61 5.07
N LEU A 64 16.84 -0.54 4.45
CA LEU A 64 15.55 -0.79 3.83
C LEU A 64 14.41 -0.75 4.85
N LEU A 65 14.55 -1.45 5.98
CA LEU A 65 13.53 -1.45 7.03
C LEU A 65 13.31 -0.06 7.62
N GLU A 66 14.39 0.69 7.88
CA GLU A 66 14.34 2.08 8.33
C GLU A 66 13.58 2.96 7.34
N SER A 67 13.94 2.88 6.06
CA SER A 67 13.29 3.65 5.00
C SER A 67 11.81 3.31 4.84
N MET A 68 11.41 2.05 5.03
CA MET A 68 10.02 1.62 4.84
C MET A 68 9.06 2.17 5.91
N HIS A 69 9.52 2.41 7.14
CA HIS A 69 8.66 2.91 8.22
C HIS A 69 8.90 4.36 8.62
N ALA A 70 9.95 5.00 8.09
CA ALA A 70 10.23 6.41 8.31
C ALA A 70 9.03 7.28 7.92
N LEU A 71 8.79 8.31 8.73
CA LEU A 71 7.78 9.33 8.50
C LEU A 71 8.43 10.52 7.76
N PRO A 72 7.69 11.25 6.90
CA PRO A 72 8.30 12.33 6.13
C PRO A 72 9.05 13.38 6.96
N PRO A 73 8.56 13.85 8.14
CA PRO A 73 9.29 14.82 8.95
C PRO A 73 10.66 14.31 9.44
N GLN A 74 10.81 13.00 9.65
CA GLN A 74 12.07 12.38 10.05
C GLN A 74 13.13 12.42 8.93
N LEU A 75 12.68 12.59 7.69
CA LEU A 75 13.53 12.71 6.50
C LEU A 75 13.76 14.18 6.09
N GLY A 76 13.22 15.14 6.85
CA GLY A 76 13.37 16.57 6.59
C GLY A 76 12.33 17.18 5.64
N TYR A 77 11.22 16.49 5.40
CA TYR A 77 10.08 17.06 4.67
C TYR A 77 9.24 17.97 5.56
N ASP A 78 8.55 18.95 4.94
CA ASP A 78 7.64 19.86 5.63
C ASP A 78 6.43 19.08 6.18
N PRO A 79 6.17 19.08 7.51
CA PRO A 79 5.05 18.35 8.10
C PRO A 79 3.66 18.92 7.72
N GLU A 80 3.56 20.15 7.22
CA GLU A 80 2.29 20.70 6.73
C GLU A 80 1.90 20.12 5.37
N GLU A 81 2.87 19.88 4.49
CA GLU A 81 2.67 19.27 3.17
C GLU A 81 2.71 17.73 3.24
N PHE A 82 3.64 17.20 4.05
CA PHE A 82 3.91 15.77 4.22
C PHE A 82 3.80 15.37 5.70
N TYR A 83 2.56 15.28 6.15
CA TYR A 83 2.20 14.80 7.50
C TYR A 83 2.63 13.33 7.72
N ASP A 84 2.65 12.88 8.98
CA ASP A 84 3.18 11.56 9.37
C ASP A 84 2.60 10.39 8.55
N SER A 85 1.28 10.36 8.40
CA SER A 85 0.55 9.31 7.67
C SER A 85 0.55 9.48 6.15
N TYR A 86 1.29 10.46 5.61
CA TYR A 86 1.50 10.57 4.16
C TYR A 86 2.05 9.24 3.65
N VAL A 87 1.36 8.63 2.67
CA VAL A 87 1.62 7.27 2.16
C VAL A 87 1.56 6.11 3.19
N LYS A 88 0.86 6.29 4.31
CA LYS A 88 0.51 5.23 5.30
C LYS A 88 -0.99 4.94 5.26
N PHE A 89 -1.44 4.27 4.21
CA PHE A 89 -2.88 4.18 3.92
C PHE A 89 -3.65 3.33 4.94
N PHE A 90 -3.10 2.22 5.41
CA PHE A 90 -3.72 1.47 6.50
C PHE A 90 -3.67 2.24 7.82
N MET A 91 -4.76 2.17 8.59
CA MET A 91 -4.98 2.79 9.90
C MET A 91 -5.07 4.32 9.93
N PHE A 92 -4.26 5.04 9.16
CA PHE A 92 -4.08 6.49 9.30
C PHE A 92 -4.20 7.29 8.00
N GLY A 93 -4.44 6.64 6.85
CA GLY A 93 -4.44 7.33 5.56
C GLY A 93 -5.48 8.44 5.42
N ASP A 94 -6.54 8.41 6.24
CA ASP A 94 -7.63 9.37 6.28
C ASP A 94 -7.49 10.40 7.42
N SER A 95 -6.29 10.56 7.99
CA SER A 95 -5.99 11.51 9.05
C SER A 95 -4.67 12.20 8.78
N THR A 96 -4.56 13.47 9.18
CA THR A 96 -3.30 14.23 9.20
C THR A 96 -2.75 14.40 10.62
N GLU A 97 -3.40 13.79 11.61
CA GLU A 97 -2.93 13.85 12.99
C GLU A 97 -1.62 13.08 13.16
N PRO A 98 -0.74 13.51 14.08
CA PRO A 98 0.51 12.81 14.34
C PRO A 98 0.30 11.32 14.64
N MET A 99 1.13 10.47 14.03
CA MET A 99 1.04 9.04 14.26
C MET A 99 1.60 8.68 15.65
N PRO A 100 0.99 7.73 16.39
CA PRO A 100 1.56 7.30 17.66
C PRO A 100 2.93 6.64 17.47
N GLU A 101 3.95 7.12 18.19
CA GLU A 101 5.34 6.64 18.05
C GLU A 101 5.54 5.13 18.23
N HIS A 102 4.64 4.49 18.98
CA HIS A 102 4.68 3.04 19.23
C HIS A 102 4.17 2.20 18.06
N ILE A 103 3.56 2.82 17.04
CA ILE A 103 3.04 2.15 15.85
C ILE A 103 4.00 2.38 14.69
N LYS A 104 4.49 1.30 14.11
CA LYS A 104 5.37 1.30 12.93
C LYS A 104 4.67 0.61 11.78
N ILE A 105 4.66 1.28 10.63
CA ILE A 105 4.07 0.76 9.39
C ILE A 105 5.16 0.65 8.34
N TYR A 106 5.61 -0.58 8.09
CA TYR A 106 6.56 -0.92 7.03
C TYR A 106 5.76 -1.25 5.78
N ASN A 107 5.61 -0.29 4.87
CA ASN A 107 4.74 -0.47 3.72
C ASN A 107 5.34 -0.02 2.40
N LYS A 108 4.67 -0.43 1.33
CA LYS A 108 4.84 0.15 0.01
C LYS A 108 3.47 0.34 -0.63
N VAL A 109 3.12 1.60 -0.87
CA VAL A 109 1.89 1.96 -1.57
C VAL A 109 2.08 2.07 -3.08
N GLY A 110 0.97 2.05 -3.80
CA GLY A 110 0.86 2.50 -5.18
C GLY A 110 -0.58 2.89 -5.52
N TYR A 111 -0.75 3.94 -6.31
CA TYR A 111 -2.04 4.31 -6.87
C TYR A 111 -1.87 4.82 -8.29
N ALA A 112 -2.59 4.22 -9.23
CA ALA A 112 -2.56 4.60 -10.64
C ALA A 112 -3.81 4.02 -11.34
N TYR A 113 -4.38 4.76 -12.28
CA TYR A 113 -5.52 4.29 -13.08
C TYR A 113 -6.70 3.80 -12.20
N GLY A 114 -7.08 4.57 -11.18
CA GLY A 114 -8.07 4.19 -10.16
C GLY A 114 -7.68 3.02 -9.26
N THR A 115 -6.55 2.35 -9.49
CA THR A 115 -6.14 1.18 -8.71
C THR A 115 -5.30 1.65 -7.53
N LEU A 116 -5.81 1.51 -6.30
CA LEU A 116 -5.15 1.85 -5.05
C LEU A 116 -4.66 0.58 -4.36
N THR A 117 -3.39 0.54 -3.95
CA THR A 117 -2.75 -0.61 -3.30
C THR A 117 -1.90 -0.18 -2.11
N ASP A 118 -1.98 -0.95 -1.04
CA ASP A 118 -1.02 -0.90 0.07
C ASP A 118 -0.66 -2.34 0.50
N CYS A 119 0.62 -2.58 0.74
CA CYS A 119 1.21 -3.82 1.23
C CYS A 119 2.05 -3.48 2.45
N ALA A 120 1.57 -3.87 3.63
CA ALA A 120 2.09 -3.38 4.91
C ALA A 120 2.32 -4.50 5.93
N TYR A 121 3.39 -4.34 6.70
CA TYR A 121 3.58 -4.97 8.00
C TYR A 121 3.44 -3.88 9.06
N ILE A 122 2.51 -4.09 9.98
CA ILE A 122 2.12 -3.13 10.99
C ILE A 122 2.50 -3.71 12.34
N GLN A 123 3.21 -2.92 13.15
CA GLN A 123 3.67 -3.30 14.48
C GLN A 123 3.27 -2.24 15.50
N ASP A 124 2.58 -2.66 16.55
CA ASP A 124 2.35 -1.91 17.77
C ASP A 124 3.26 -2.45 18.88
N THR A 125 4.31 -1.70 19.15
CA THR A 125 5.33 -2.02 20.16
C THR A 125 4.84 -1.89 21.60
N LYS A 126 3.77 -1.13 21.85
CA LYS A 126 3.20 -0.92 23.18
C LYS A 126 2.33 -2.10 23.60
N ASN A 127 1.50 -2.61 22.69
CA ASN A 127 0.57 -3.70 22.96
C ASN A 127 1.08 -5.07 22.50
N ASN A 128 2.29 -5.13 21.92
CA ASN A 128 2.89 -6.36 21.38
C ASN A 128 1.99 -7.04 20.33
N VAL A 129 1.43 -6.22 19.44
CA VAL A 129 0.58 -6.64 18.32
C VAL A 129 1.32 -6.40 17.02
N ASP A 130 1.24 -7.36 16.12
CA ASP A 130 1.84 -7.26 14.80
C ASP A 130 1.04 -8.10 13.78
N PHE A 131 0.90 -7.58 12.56
CA PHE A 131 0.22 -8.28 11.48
C PHE A 131 0.64 -7.74 10.12
N MET A 132 0.40 -8.55 9.08
CA MET A 132 0.62 -8.16 7.69
C MET A 132 -0.72 -8.08 6.97
N VAL A 133 -0.88 -7.06 6.15
CA VAL A 133 -2.08 -6.85 5.33
C VAL A 133 -1.65 -6.38 3.94
N THR A 134 -2.38 -6.83 2.92
CA THR A 134 -2.22 -6.33 1.55
C THR A 134 -3.59 -6.22 0.93
N ALA A 135 -3.89 -5.07 0.34
CA ALA A 135 -5.15 -4.83 -0.34
C ALA A 135 -4.89 -4.04 -1.62
N THR A 136 -5.64 -4.40 -2.67
CA THR A 136 -5.74 -3.62 -3.91
C THR A 136 -7.23 -3.42 -4.20
N ILE A 137 -7.64 -2.18 -4.40
CA ILE A 137 -9.01 -1.81 -4.77
C ILE A 137 -8.99 -0.95 -6.02
N LEU A 138 -10.07 -1.03 -6.81
CA LEU A 138 -10.28 -0.18 -7.97
C LEU A 138 -11.38 0.83 -7.61
N VAL A 139 -10.99 2.09 -7.43
CA VAL A 139 -11.88 3.25 -7.27
C VAL A 139 -11.94 3.99 -8.61
N ASN A 140 -12.85 3.52 -9.45
CA ASN A 140 -13.14 4.08 -10.75
C ASN A 140 -14.62 3.81 -11.05
N SER A 141 -15.50 4.57 -10.41
CA SER A 141 -16.94 4.29 -10.42
C SER A 141 -17.58 4.54 -11.79
N ASP A 142 -17.07 5.51 -12.54
CA ASP A 142 -17.60 5.88 -13.84
C ASP A 142 -17.09 4.96 -14.97
N GLY A 143 -16.04 4.19 -14.70
CA GLY A 143 -15.43 3.20 -15.59
C GLY A 143 -14.64 3.82 -16.74
N ILE A 144 -14.24 5.09 -16.64
CA ILE A 144 -13.39 5.78 -17.60
C ILE A 144 -11.96 5.77 -17.05
N PHE A 145 -10.99 5.45 -17.91
CA PHE A 145 -9.57 5.53 -17.53
C PHE A 145 -8.92 6.77 -18.16
N ASN A 146 -7.89 7.30 -17.51
CA ASN A 146 -7.12 8.49 -17.91
C ASN A 146 -7.92 9.82 -17.95
N ASP A 147 -9.02 9.90 -17.22
CA ASP A 147 -9.79 11.12 -17.02
C ASP A 147 -9.43 11.86 -15.72
N ASP A 148 -8.53 11.27 -14.92
CA ASP A 148 -8.09 11.75 -13.61
C ASP A 148 -9.20 11.89 -12.56
N ALA A 149 -10.35 11.25 -12.79
CA ALA A 149 -11.51 11.28 -11.90
C ALA A 149 -11.63 9.97 -11.10
N TYR A 150 -10.68 9.72 -10.20
CA TYR A 150 -10.67 8.52 -9.36
C TYR A 150 -11.01 8.87 -7.91
N GLU A 151 -11.82 8.03 -7.25
CA GLU A 151 -12.30 8.30 -5.88
C GLU A 151 -11.28 7.85 -4.81
N TYR A 152 -10.01 8.24 -4.96
CA TYR A 152 -8.96 7.88 -4.02
C TYR A 152 -9.20 8.49 -2.64
N ASP A 153 -9.49 9.78 -2.57
CA ASP A 153 -9.56 10.52 -1.31
C ASP A 153 -10.93 10.34 -0.63
N GLU A 154 -12.00 10.19 -1.41
CA GLU A 154 -13.37 10.08 -0.91
C GLU A 154 -13.74 8.65 -0.51
N VAL A 155 -13.16 7.64 -1.17
CA VAL A 155 -13.53 6.22 -0.99
C VAL A 155 -12.33 5.35 -0.70
N GLY A 156 -11.29 5.42 -1.53
CA GLY A 156 -10.22 4.43 -1.54
C GLY A 156 -9.37 4.44 -0.26
N ILE A 157 -8.76 5.59 0.04
CA ILE A 157 -7.91 5.79 1.21
C ILE A 157 -8.71 5.63 2.51
N PRO A 158 -9.90 6.23 2.68
CA PRO A 158 -10.74 5.99 3.86
C PRO A 158 -11.09 4.51 4.06
N PHE A 159 -11.38 3.77 2.99
CA PHE A 159 -11.65 2.34 3.08
C PHE A 159 -10.42 1.56 3.60
N LEU A 160 -9.23 1.82 3.04
CA LEU A 160 -8.00 1.16 3.50
C LEU A 160 -7.65 1.53 4.94
N ALA A 161 -7.83 2.80 5.31
CA ALA A 161 -7.59 3.27 6.67
C ALA A 161 -8.50 2.54 7.67
N GLN A 162 -9.80 2.47 7.38
CA GLN A 162 -10.75 1.75 8.23
C GLN A 162 -10.46 0.26 8.27
N LEU A 163 -10.16 -0.38 7.13
CA LEU A 163 -9.79 -1.80 7.09
C LEU A 163 -8.59 -2.09 8.00
N GLY A 164 -7.57 -1.23 7.98
CA GLY A 164 -6.41 -1.35 8.88
C GLY A 164 -6.79 -1.24 10.35
N ARG A 165 -7.68 -0.30 10.71
CA ARG A 165 -8.18 -0.14 12.09
C ARG A 165 -8.96 -1.36 12.56
N GLU A 166 -9.84 -1.91 11.74
CA GLU A 166 -10.63 -3.11 12.08
C GLU A 166 -9.75 -4.34 12.31
N LEU A 167 -8.75 -4.55 11.43
CA LEU A 167 -7.78 -5.64 11.59
C LEU A 167 -6.93 -5.47 12.86
N TYR A 168 -6.49 -4.24 13.16
CA TYR A 168 -5.78 -3.95 14.39
C TYR A 168 -6.63 -4.25 15.62
N GLN A 169 -7.91 -3.83 15.64
CA GLN A 169 -8.81 -4.14 16.76
C GLN A 169 -9.03 -5.64 16.93
N TYR A 170 -9.16 -6.38 15.82
CA TYR A 170 -9.26 -7.83 15.86
C TYR A 170 -8.01 -8.48 16.47
N GLU A 171 -6.81 -8.08 16.03
CA GLU A 171 -5.55 -8.63 16.54
C GLU A 171 -5.28 -8.24 17.99
N LEU A 172 -5.72 -7.05 18.43
CA LEU A 172 -5.62 -6.60 19.83
C LEU A 172 -6.46 -7.48 20.78
N GLN A 173 -7.59 -8.01 20.31
CA GLN A 173 -8.49 -8.85 21.10
C GLN A 173 -8.19 -10.35 20.97
N ARG A 174 -7.34 -10.73 20.00
CA ARG A 174 -7.04 -12.12 19.68
C ARG A 174 -6.21 -12.75 20.81
N LYS A 175 -6.69 -13.87 21.35
CA LYS A 175 -5.89 -14.72 22.25
C LYS A 175 -4.82 -15.45 21.43
N ARG A 176 -3.56 -15.20 21.75
CA ARG A 176 -2.39 -15.89 21.17
C ARG A 176 -2.09 -17.18 21.93
#